data_AF-A0A7X0QLP6-F1
#
_entry.id   AF-A0A7X0QLP6-F1
#
_cell.length_a   1.000
_cell.length_b   1.000
_cell.length_c   1.000
_cell.angle_alpha   90.00
_cell.angle_beta   90.00
_cell.angle_gamma   90.00
#
_symmetry.space_group_name_H-M   'P 1'
#
loop_
_entity.id
_entity.type
_entity.pdbx_description
1 polymer ?
#
loop_
_entity_poly.entity_id
_entity_poly.type
_entity_poly.pdbx_seq_one_letter_code
_entity_poly.pdbx_strand_id
1 'polypeptide(L)'
;MNWDPWQREVLEALGHQVYARAPVPGDEVPDDALAHALLRAARRAIDDPGAAALLRSLPPLASLRADPRAKRALWPRLRALRGGTPR
;
A
#
# COMPACT_ATOMS: atom_id res chain seq x y z
N MET A 1 -8.15 -4.91 -10.99
CA MET A 1 -9.14 -5.91 -11.45
C MET A 1 -9.21 -6.99 -10.40
N ASN A 2 -10.25 -7.00 -9.56
CA ASN A 2 -10.47 -8.06 -8.59
C ASN A 2 -11.53 -8.98 -9.20
N TRP A 3 -11.28 -10.29 -9.25
CA TRP A 3 -12.23 -11.27 -9.81
C TRP A 3 -13.41 -11.40 -8.86
N ASP A 4 -14.63 -11.32 -9.38
CA ASP A 4 -15.83 -11.45 -8.55
C ASP A 4 -16.06 -12.92 -8.12
N PRO A 5 -16.87 -13.16 -7.08
CA PRO A 5 -17.08 -14.51 -6.55
C PRO A 5 -17.63 -15.49 -7.60
N TRP A 6 -18.53 -15.04 -8.45
CA TRP A 6 -19.15 -15.87 -9.48
C TRP A 6 -18.15 -16.28 -10.57
N GLN A 7 -17.29 -15.35 -11.00
CA GLN A 7 -16.21 -15.66 -11.94
C GLN A 7 -15.23 -16.71 -11.37
N ARG A 8 -14.97 -16.67 -10.06
CA ARG A 8 -14.13 -17.67 -9.39
C ARG A 8 -14.80 -19.04 -9.35
N GLU A 9 -16.09 -19.10 -9.07
CA GLU A 9 -16.88 -20.33 -9.09
C GLU A 9 -16.90 -20.97 -10.48
N VAL A 10 -17.07 -20.17 -11.54
CA VAL A 10 -17.03 -20.67 -12.93
C VAL A 10 -15.66 -21.25 -13.28
N LEU A 11 -14.58 -20.58 -12.89
CA LEU A 11 -13.22 -21.09 -13.11
C LEU A 11 -12.97 -22.40 -12.35
N GLU A 12 -13.41 -22.48 -11.10
CA GLU A 12 -13.28 -23.68 -10.29
C GLU A 12 -14.07 -24.85 -10.89
N ALA A 13 -15.28 -24.61 -11.39
CA ALA A 13 -16.08 -25.61 -12.10
C ALA A 13 -15.44 -26.10 -13.41
N LEU A 14 -14.63 -25.25 -14.06
CA LEU A 14 -13.80 -25.61 -15.23
C LEU A 14 -12.50 -26.33 -14.84
N GLY A 15 -12.25 -26.57 -13.56
CA GLY A 15 -11.07 -27.24 -13.03
C GLY A 15 -9.85 -26.33 -12.87
N HIS A 16 -10.02 -25.01 -12.93
CA HIS A 16 -8.94 -24.05 -12.71
C HIS A 16 -8.81 -23.68 -11.24
N GLN A 17 -7.61 -23.87 -10.68
CA GLN A 17 -7.29 -23.47 -9.31
C GLN A 17 -6.79 -22.02 -9.28
N VAL A 18 -7.45 -21.17 -8.49
CA VAL A 18 -7.07 -19.76 -8.32
C VAL A 18 -5.96 -19.67 -7.27
N TYR A 19 -4.74 -19.32 -7.72
CA TYR A 19 -3.62 -19.06 -6.82
C TYR A 19 -3.54 -17.58 -6.45
N ALA A 20 -3.32 -17.30 -5.16
CA ALA A 20 -2.92 -15.98 -4.70
C ALA A 20 -1.41 -15.79 -4.89
N ARG A 21 -0.98 -14.58 -5.23
CA ARG A 21 0.45 -14.23 -5.25
C ARG A 21 1.00 -14.33 -3.82
N ALA A 22 2.03 -15.13 -3.61
CA ALA A 22 2.75 -15.16 -2.35
C ALA A 22 3.40 -13.80 -2.06
N PRO A 23 3.36 -13.31 -0.80
CA PRO A 23 4.10 -12.12 -0.42
C PRO A 23 5.59 -12.34 -0.66
N VAL A 24 6.25 -11.36 -1.30
CA VAL A 24 7.71 -11.38 -1.46
C VAL A 24 8.35 -10.51 -0.38
N PRO A 25 9.63 -10.73 -0.03
CA PRO A 25 10.34 -9.88 0.91
C PRO A 25 10.20 -8.40 0.54
N GLY A 26 9.70 -7.62 1.49
CA GLY A 26 9.41 -6.20 1.30
C GLY A 26 7.95 -5.86 1.01
N ASP A 27 7.07 -6.81 0.67
CA ASP A 27 5.63 -6.53 0.55
C ASP A 27 4.93 -6.33 1.91
N GLU A 28 5.62 -6.64 3.00
CA GLU A 28 5.17 -6.37 4.34
C GLU A 28 5.41 -4.91 4.72
N VAL A 29 4.38 -4.28 5.29
CA VAL A 29 4.52 -2.97 5.92
C VAL A 29 5.30 -3.16 7.23
N PRO A 30 6.41 -2.41 7.45
CA PRO A 30 7.13 -2.48 8.72
C PRO A 30 6.22 -2.11 9.88
N ASP A 31 6.33 -2.85 11.00
CA ASP A 31 5.64 -2.48 12.25
C ASP A 31 6.31 -1.26 12.89
N ASP A 32 5.97 -0.08 12.35
CA ASP A 32 6.60 1.19 12.68
C ASP A 32 5.54 2.31 12.72
N ALA A 33 5.48 3.06 13.82
CA ALA A 33 4.48 4.11 14.01
C ALA A 33 4.52 5.22 12.94
N LEU A 34 5.70 5.56 12.41
CA LEU A 34 5.84 6.55 11.34
C LEU A 34 5.33 5.98 10.01
N ALA A 35 5.61 4.71 9.72
CA ALA A 35 5.07 4.02 8.54
C ALA A 35 3.53 4.05 8.55
N HIS A 36 2.93 3.66 9.67
CA HIS A 36 1.47 3.69 9.87
C HIS A 36 0.89 5.10 9.72
N ALA A 37 1.55 6.12 10.27
CA ALA A 37 1.10 7.51 10.15
C ALA A 37 1.14 8.01 8.69
N LEU A 38 2.17 7.63 7.93
CA LEU A 38 2.30 8.00 6.51
C LEU A 38 1.21 7.33 5.65
N LEU A 39 0.94 6.03 5.88
CA LEU A 39 -0.16 5.32 5.20
C LEU A 39 -1.51 5.97 5.49
N ARG A 40 -1.79 6.27 6.77
CA ARG A 40 -3.01 6.98 7.17
C ARG A 40 -3.11 8.36 6.51
N ALA A 41 -2.02 9.11 6.45
CA ALA A 41 -1.97 10.41 5.78
C ALA A 41 -2.23 10.28 4.27
N ALA A 42 -1.84 9.18 3.64
CA ALA A 42 -2.14 8.85 2.26
C ALA A 42 -3.52 8.19 2.05
N ARG A 43 -4.33 8.03 3.12
CA ARG A 43 -5.61 7.28 3.10
C ARG A 43 -5.48 5.84 2.59
N ARG A 44 -4.40 5.17 2.96
CA ARG A 44 -4.21 3.74 2.75
C ARG A 44 -4.23 2.97 4.06
N ALA A 45 -4.81 1.78 4.01
CA ALA A 45 -4.78 0.81 5.09
C ALA A 45 -3.46 0.02 5.06
N ILE A 46 -3.14 -0.69 6.13
CA ILE A 46 -1.90 -1.48 6.23
C ILE A 46 -1.93 -2.72 5.33
N ASP A 47 -3.11 -3.29 5.14
CA ASP A 47 -3.44 -4.46 4.32
C ASP A 47 -3.68 -4.12 2.84
N ASP A 48 -3.62 -2.84 2.48
CA ASP A 48 -3.75 -2.44 1.09
C ASP A 48 -2.60 -3.04 0.26
N PRO A 49 -2.88 -3.69 -0.89
CA PRO A 49 -1.84 -4.35 -1.71
C PRO A 49 -0.71 -3.43 -2.17
N GLY A 50 -0.92 -2.12 -2.15
CA GLY A 50 0.06 -1.09 -2.51
C GLY A 50 0.73 -0.38 -1.33
N ALA A 51 0.39 -0.72 -0.08
CA ALA A 51 0.86 0.00 1.11
C ALA A 51 2.39 -0.07 1.25
N ALA A 52 2.97 -1.27 1.18
CA ALA A 52 4.41 -1.44 1.28
C ALA A 52 5.15 -0.82 0.07
N ALA A 53 4.60 -0.93 -1.14
CA ALA A 53 5.15 -0.30 -2.34
C ALA A 53 5.14 1.24 -2.23
N LEU A 54 4.07 1.81 -1.67
CA LEU A 54 3.98 3.23 -1.39
C LEU A 54 5.09 3.65 -0.43
N LEU A 55 5.28 2.95 0.69
CA LEU A 55 6.33 3.26 1.67
C LEU A 55 7.73 3.19 1.05
N ARG A 56 8.01 2.22 0.17
CA ARG A 56 9.30 2.14 -0.55
C ARG A 56 9.54 3.32 -1.50
N SER A 57 8.47 3.94 -2.01
CA SER A 57 8.57 5.11 -2.89
C SER A 57 8.86 6.43 -2.15
N LEU A 58 8.85 6.39 -0.81
CA LEU A 58 9.13 7.52 0.07
C LEU A 58 10.60 7.50 0.51
N PRO A 59 11.14 8.65 0.95
CA PRO A 59 12.45 8.68 1.58
C PRO A 59 12.52 7.71 2.78
N PRO A 60 13.70 7.17 3.10
CA PRO A 60 13.87 6.26 4.23
C PRO A 60 13.32 6.83 5.53
N LEU A 61 12.62 6.01 6.32
CA LEU A 61 11.99 6.44 7.58
C LEU A 61 13.01 7.05 8.56
N ALA A 62 14.24 6.54 8.57
CA ALA A 62 15.34 7.09 9.37
C ALA A 62 15.69 8.54 8.97
N SER A 63 15.80 8.80 7.67
CA SER A 63 16.07 10.15 7.14
C SER A 63 14.90 11.10 7.44
N LEU A 64 13.66 10.61 7.33
CA LEU A 64 12.48 11.38 7.69
C LEU A 64 12.46 11.72 9.18
N ARG A 65 12.93 10.85 10.07
CA ARG A 65 13.02 11.12 11.51
C ARG A 65 14.06 12.20 11.82
N ALA A 66 15.21 12.15 11.14
CA ALA A 66 16.31 13.08 11.35
C ALA A 66 16.02 14.49 10.82
N ASP A 67 15.23 14.65 9.75
CA ASP A 67 14.97 15.95 9.13
C ASP A 67 13.48 16.36 9.14
N PRO A 68 13.09 17.36 9.97
CA PRO A 68 11.76 17.96 9.93
C PRO A 68 11.40 18.61 8.58
N ARG A 69 12.38 19.14 7.83
CA ARG A 69 12.13 19.76 6.52
C ARG A 69 11.73 18.71 5.49
N ALA A 70 12.41 17.55 5.47
CA ALA A 70 12.03 16.41 4.63
C ALA A 70 10.58 15.96 4.88
N LYS A 71 10.13 15.91 6.15
CA LYS A 71 8.71 15.62 6.47
C LYS A 71 7.77 16.65 5.86
N ARG A 72 8.09 17.95 5.96
CA ARG A 72 7.24 19.03 5.43
C ARG A 72 7.20 19.03 3.91
N ALA A 73 8.32 18.75 3.26
CA ALA A 73 8.41 18.61 1.80
C ALA A 73 7.58 17.43 1.28
N LEU A 74 7.38 16.39 2.09
CA LEU A 74 6.57 15.23 1.74
C LEU A 74 5.05 15.51 1.81
N TRP A 75 4.62 16.51 2.58
CA TRP A 75 3.20 16.77 2.86
C TRP A 75 2.34 17.07 1.61
N PRO A 76 2.77 17.89 0.63
CA PRO A 76 2.03 18.10 -0.61
C PRO A 76 1.78 16.81 -1.39
N ARG A 77 2.79 15.93 -1.47
CA ARG A 77 2.68 14.63 -2.16
C ARG A 77 1.66 13.72 -1.48
N LEU A 78 1.68 13.62 -0.15
CA LEU A 78 0.69 12.85 0.60
C LEU A 78 -0.73 13.38 0.40
N ARG A 79 -0.91 14.71 0.34
CA ARG A 79 -2.23 15.31 0.05
C ARG A 79 -2.72 15.01 -1.37
N ALA A 80 -1.84 15.05 -2.37
CA ALA A 80 -2.20 14.69 -3.74
C ALA A 80 -2.71 13.23 -3.83
N LEU A 81 -2.08 12.30 -3.11
CA LEU A 81 -2.51 10.90 -3.04
C LEU A 81 -3.93 10.73 -2.49
N ARG A 82 -4.36 11.61 -1.58
CA ARG A 82 -5.74 11.59 -1.03
C ARG A 82 -6.80 12.02 -2.05
N GLY A 83 -6.43 12.89 -2.98
CA GLY A 83 -7.36 13.47 -3.97
C GLY A 83 -7.56 12.58 -5.21
N GLY A 84 -6.65 11.64 -5.44
CA GLY A 84 -6.64 10.78 -6.63
C GLY A 84 -7.27 9.39 -6.43
N THR A 85 -7.99 9.13 -5.34
CA THR A 85 -8.69 7.85 -5.17
C THR A 85 -10.00 7.88 -5.98
N PRO A 86 -10.12 7.17 -7.12
CA PRO A 86 -11.43 6.91 -7.69
C PRO A 86 -12.23 6.10 -6.65
N ARG A 87 -13.42 6.61 -6.33
CA ARG A 87 -14.40 5.97 -5.47
C ARG A 87 -15.05 4.79 -6.18
#